data_AF-A0A0D6L4U0-F1
#
_entry.id   AF-A0A0D6L4U0-F1
#
_cell.length_a   1.000
_cell.length_b   1.000
_cell.length_c   1.000
_cell.angle_alpha   90.00
_cell.angle_beta   90.00
_cell.angle_gamma   90.00
#
_symmetry.space_group_name_H-M   'P 1'
#
loop_
_entity.id
_entity.type
_entity.pdbx_description
1 polymer ?
#
loop_
_entity_poly.entity_id
_entity_poly.type
_entity_poly.pdbx_seq_one_letter_code
_entity_poly.pdbx_strand_id
1 'polypeptide(L)'
;MVQIDVMLLYSGKNYDLNSGFEAGLSSEKVKTEGTIFPGLDMKLGFGTINTILNAINGFGVVNLGQVSENFYMSLNLLESNSIIEIESTPKISTLNGHVAKLSIGETTYYQEQQLSFQPINQNAGFQQSSKVWKNLDANLSVTIKPFVSADEYVTLTITVKQEDFGGRVDPTAPPNLSNQNFESVIRVKNGEVILLGGLEKKSINDSGKGTPVLSRIPILKWFFSSRKKLKNIWNPKKVVVVFMENTGTAFELKAVSVHSKKGSQPVESFASLDELTARYGKYAAYWIHIDGTGVLTRIADPHSDYKKDLLMNVDPDDFFFTTTHSEG
;
A
#
# COMPACT_ATOMS: atom_id res chain seq x y z
N MET A 1 25.89 -3.59 -25.18
CA MET A 1 25.52 -2.66 -24.07
C MET A 1 24.68 -3.46 -23.09
N VAL A 2 24.67 -3.16 -21.80
CA VAL A 2 23.82 -3.87 -20.84
C VAL A 2 22.76 -2.90 -20.35
N GLN A 3 21.49 -3.22 -20.58
CA GLN A 3 20.35 -2.50 -20.04
C GLN A 3 19.80 -3.28 -18.85
N ILE A 4 19.48 -2.56 -17.77
CA ILE A 4 19.07 -3.16 -16.51
C ILE A 4 17.85 -2.39 -16.04
N ASP A 5 16.75 -3.13 -15.91
CA ASP A 5 15.47 -2.63 -15.46
C ASP A 5 15.29 -3.12 -14.01
N VAL A 6 15.36 -2.20 -13.05
CA VAL A 6 15.11 -2.52 -11.64
C VAL A 6 13.67 -2.15 -11.32
N MET A 7 12.93 -3.05 -10.71
CA MET A 7 11.56 -2.84 -10.30
C MET A 7 11.41 -2.97 -8.78
N LEU A 8 10.79 -1.98 -8.17
CA LEU A 8 10.48 -1.94 -6.75
C LEU A 8 8.96 -1.93 -6.63
N LEU A 9 8.43 -2.97 -5.98
CA LEU A 9 7.00 -3.14 -5.74
C LEU A 9 6.75 -3.01 -4.25
N TYR A 10 5.85 -2.10 -3.88
CA TYR A 10 5.41 -1.91 -2.51
C TYR A 10 3.91 -2.07 -2.44
N SER A 11 3.44 -3.05 -1.65
CA SER A 11 2.01 -3.21 -1.37
C SER A 11 1.75 -3.13 0.13
N GLY A 12 0.79 -2.30 0.52
CA GLY A 12 0.32 -2.14 1.88
C GLY A 12 -1.19 -2.37 1.94
N LYS A 13 -1.64 -3.28 2.80
CA LYS A 13 -3.06 -3.51 3.10
C LYS A 13 -3.31 -3.21 4.58
N ASN A 14 -4.16 -2.23 4.86
CA ASN A 14 -4.58 -1.83 6.20
C ASN A 14 -6.06 -2.14 6.38
N TYR A 15 -6.37 -2.81 7.48
CA TYR A 15 -7.73 -3.13 7.91
C TYR A 15 -7.92 -2.63 9.34
N ASP A 16 -8.85 -1.70 9.54
CA ASP A 16 -9.27 -1.21 10.86
C ASP A 16 -10.74 -1.57 11.07
N LEU A 17 -11.01 -2.42 12.06
CA LEU A 17 -12.35 -2.73 12.51
C LEU A 17 -12.53 -2.19 13.92
N ASN A 18 -13.40 -1.20 14.07
CA ASN A 18 -13.83 -0.67 15.34
C ASN A 18 -15.28 -1.05 15.60
N SER A 19 -15.53 -1.70 16.72
CA SER A 19 -16.87 -2.12 17.12
C SER A 19 -17.00 -2.02 18.63
N GLY A 20 -18.00 -1.32 19.13
CA GLY A 20 -18.18 -1.19 20.56
C GLY A 20 -19.43 -0.48 20.98
N PHE A 21 -19.85 -0.84 22.18
CA PHE A 21 -20.89 -0.17 22.92
C PHE A 21 -20.30 0.33 24.25
N GLU A 22 -20.60 1.57 24.59
CA GLU A 22 -20.24 2.18 25.87
C GLU A 22 -21.47 2.85 26.48
N ALA A 23 -21.63 2.74 27.80
CA ALA A 23 -22.65 3.47 28.54
C ALA A 23 -22.04 4.00 29.83
N GLY A 24 -22.36 5.23 30.19
CA GLY A 24 -21.71 5.90 31.31
C GLY A 24 -22.46 7.13 31.80
N LEU A 25 -21.93 7.70 32.89
CA LEU A 25 -22.38 8.97 33.45
C LEU A 25 -21.30 10.02 33.16
N SER A 26 -21.69 11.14 32.57
CA SER A 26 -20.85 12.30 32.29
C SER A 26 -21.04 13.36 33.38
N SER A 27 -20.03 14.21 33.61
CA SER A 27 -20.17 15.37 34.50
C SER A 27 -21.13 16.43 33.96
N GLU A 28 -21.27 16.49 32.63
CA GLU A 28 -22.16 17.42 31.93
C GLU A 28 -23.17 16.67 31.05
N LYS A 29 -24.29 17.35 30.76
CA LYS A 29 -25.36 16.87 29.88
C LYS A 29 -24.82 16.62 28.47
N VAL A 30 -24.83 15.36 28.06
CA VAL A 30 -24.44 14.94 26.71
C VAL A 30 -25.58 15.17 25.73
N LYS A 31 -25.30 15.87 24.62
CA LYS A 31 -26.22 15.99 23.49
C LYS A 31 -26.05 14.80 22.55
N THR A 32 -27.13 14.41 21.90
CA THR A 32 -27.09 13.35 20.89
C THR A 32 -26.42 13.88 19.63
N GLU A 33 -25.32 13.26 19.22
CA GLU A 33 -24.55 13.62 18.03
C GLU A 33 -23.87 12.38 17.46
N GLY A 34 -23.45 12.46 16.19
CA GLY A 34 -22.72 11.38 15.56
C GLY A 34 -22.96 11.24 14.06
N THR A 35 -22.35 10.22 13.50
CA THR A 35 -22.49 9.80 12.09
C THR A 35 -23.15 8.43 12.03
N ILE A 36 -23.94 8.19 10.98
CA ILE A 36 -24.62 6.91 10.73
C ILE A 36 -24.16 6.24 9.44
N PHE A 37 -23.37 6.95 8.63
CA PHE A 37 -22.82 6.49 7.37
C PHE A 37 -21.53 7.27 7.09
N PRO A 38 -20.45 6.65 6.56
CA PRO A 38 -20.31 5.24 6.15
C PRO A 38 -20.04 4.26 7.30
N GLY A 39 -19.74 4.76 8.50
CA GLY A 39 -19.75 3.99 9.74
C GLY A 39 -20.75 4.59 10.71
N LEU A 40 -21.18 3.79 11.68
CA LEU A 40 -22.01 4.23 12.79
C LEU A 40 -21.09 4.69 13.92
N ASP A 41 -21.08 5.97 14.23
CA ASP A 41 -20.41 6.52 15.40
C ASP A 41 -21.36 7.51 16.07
N MET A 42 -22.17 7.01 16.99
CA MET A 42 -23.21 7.78 17.66
C MET A 42 -22.92 7.89 19.14
N LYS A 43 -23.10 9.09 19.67
CA LYS A 43 -23.21 9.37 21.10
C LYS A 43 -24.64 9.82 21.38
N LEU A 44 -25.39 9.00 22.08
CA LEU A 44 -26.77 9.24 22.48
C LEU A 44 -26.79 9.88 23.87
N GLY A 45 -27.45 11.03 23.99
CA GLY A 45 -27.72 11.68 25.26
C GLY A 45 -29.04 11.23 25.89
N PHE A 46 -29.26 11.56 27.16
CA PHE A 46 -30.42 11.10 27.94
C PHE A 46 -31.78 11.33 27.26
N GLY A 47 -31.96 12.44 26.53
CA GLY A 47 -33.25 12.78 25.91
C GLY A 47 -33.65 11.79 24.82
N THR A 48 -32.69 11.41 23.96
CA THR A 48 -32.90 10.39 22.94
C THR A 48 -33.05 9.01 23.58
N ILE A 49 -32.24 8.71 24.60
CA ILE A 49 -32.29 7.43 25.32
C ILE A 49 -33.65 7.22 25.99
N ASN A 50 -34.15 8.20 26.74
CA ASN A 50 -35.46 8.11 27.39
C ASN A 50 -36.60 7.98 26.38
N THR A 51 -36.51 8.63 25.22
CA THR A 51 -37.48 8.45 24.13
C THR A 51 -37.51 7.00 23.64
N ILE A 52 -36.34 6.39 23.43
CA ILE A 52 -36.21 4.99 23.00
C ILE A 52 -36.74 4.04 24.09
N LEU A 53 -36.37 4.25 25.36
CA LEU A 53 -36.83 3.42 26.48
C LEU A 53 -38.35 3.50 26.66
N ASN A 54 -38.94 4.70 26.55
CA ASN A 54 -40.38 4.89 26.63
C ASN A 54 -41.12 4.19 25.48
N ALA A 55 -40.56 4.22 24.26
CA ALA A 55 -41.11 3.47 23.13
C ALA A 55 -41.08 1.94 23.38
N ILE A 56 -39.99 1.42 23.95
CA ILE A 56 -39.87 0.00 24.33
C ILE A 56 -40.88 -0.38 25.42
N ASN A 57 -41.04 0.46 26.46
CA ASN A 57 -42.02 0.26 27.53
C ASN A 57 -43.47 0.24 26.99
N GLY A 58 -43.75 0.96 25.89
CA GLY A 58 -45.04 0.97 25.21
C GLY A 58 -45.46 -0.38 24.60
N PHE A 59 -44.53 -1.32 24.40
CA PHE A 59 -44.84 -2.68 23.94
C PHE A 59 -45.30 -3.62 25.07
N GLY A 60 -45.33 -3.17 26.34
CA GLY A 60 -45.93 -3.89 27.46
C GLY A 60 -45.17 -5.13 27.96
N VAL A 61 -43.99 -5.43 27.40
CA VAL A 61 -43.21 -6.63 27.74
C VAL A 61 -42.23 -6.40 28.90
N VAL A 62 -41.66 -5.19 29.03
CA VAL A 62 -40.65 -4.84 30.04
C VAL A 62 -40.78 -3.37 30.42
N ASN A 63 -40.57 -3.01 31.70
CA ASN A 63 -40.47 -1.62 32.18
C ASN A 63 -39.01 -1.31 32.57
N LEU A 64 -38.32 -0.51 31.76
CA LEU A 64 -36.88 -0.24 31.89
C LEU A 64 -36.54 1.07 32.65
N GLY A 65 -37.54 1.84 33.10
CA GLY A 65 -37.32 3.11 33.82
C GLY A 65 -36.69 4.23 32.96
N GLN A 66 -36.44 5.38 33.58
CA GLN A 66 -35.79 6.54 32.94
C GLN A 66 -34.33 6.69 33.41
N VAL A 67 -33.46 7.16 32.53
CA VAL A 67 -32.07 7.47 32.83
C VAL A 67 -31.88 8.92 33.25
N SER A 68 -30.83 9.19 34.04
CA SER A 68 -30.50 10.54 34.52
C SER A 68 -29.99 11.45 33.40
N GLU A 69 -30.01 12.76 33.62
CA GLU A 69 -29.59 13.75 32.60
C GLU A 69 -28.11 13.63 32.19
N ASN A 70 -27.31 13.02 33.05
CA ASN A 70 -25.88 12.83 32.86
C ASN A 70 -25.55 11.51 32.16
N PHE A 71 -26.55 10.64 31.92
CA PHE A 71 -26.35 9.36 31.28
C PHE A 71 -26.17 9.50 29.77
N TYR A 72 -25.19 8.78 29.23
CA TYR A 72 -24.96 8.67 27.79
C TYR A 72 -24.72 7.22 27.38
N MET A 73 -24.99 6.94 26.11
CA MET A 73 -24.57 5.73 25.44
C MET A 73 -23.79 6.09 24.18
N SER A 74 -22.73 5.36 23.87
CA SER A 74 -21.99 5.48 22.63
C SER A 74 -22.00 4.14 21.91
N LEU A 75 -22.24 4.20 20.60
CA LEU A 75 -22.24 3.05 19.71
C LEU A 75 -21.31 3.37 18.55
N ASN A 76 -20.27 2.55 18.40
CA ASN A 76 -19.29 2.67 17.33
C ASN A 76 -19.26 1.36 16.54
N LEU A 77 -19.48 1.42 15.23
CA LEU A 77 -19.35 0.34 14.26
C LEU A 77 -18.77 0.95 12.98
N LEU A 78 -17.47 0.79 12.80
CA LEU A 78 -16.75 1.29 11.64
C LEU A 78 -15.78 0.21 11.15
N GLU A 79 -15.89 -0.13 9.87
CA GLU A 79 -14.88 -0.89 9.15
C GLU A 79 -14.21 0.04 8.14
N SER A 80 -12.89 0.12 8.18
CA SER A 80 -12.09 0.90 7.26
C SER A 80 -11.01 0.03 6.65
N ASN A 81 -11.02 -0.03 5.31
CA ASN A 81 -10.08 -0.80 4.53
C ASN A 81 -9.32 0.15 3.61
N SER A 82 -8.00 0.04 3.58
CA SER A 82 -7.13 0.85 2.74
C SER A 82 -6.08 -0.05 2.09
N ILE A 83 -5.96 0.08 0.77
CA ILE A 83 -4.96 -0.61 -0.04
C ILE A 83 -4.13 0.46 -0.73
N ILE A 84 -2.82 0.35 -0.59
CA ILE A 84 -1.85 1.22 -1.26
C ILE A 84 -0.89 0.32 -2.02
N GLU A 85 -0.74 0.61 -3.31
CA GLU A 85 0.22 -0.06 -4.17
C GLU A 85 1.10 1.01 -4.83
N ILE A 86 2.41 0.83 -4.74
CA ILE A 86 3.40 1.73 -5.31
C ILE A 86 4.37 0.86 -6.12
N GLU A 87 4.43 1.12 -7.42
CA GLU A 87 5.39 0.53 -8.34
C GLU A 87 6.41 1.59 -8.76
N SER A 88 7.69 1.22 -8.80
CA SER A 88 8.76 2.08 -9.30
C SER A 88 9.74 1.27 -10.12
N THR A 89 9.93 1.67 -11.39
CA THR A 89 10.73 0.90 -12.35
C THR A 89 11.86 1.74 -12.95
N PRO A 90 12.92 2.07 -12.17
CA PRO A 90 14.10 2.72 -12.71
C PRO A 90 14.81 1.86 -13.76
N LYS A 91 15.18 2.49 -14.88
CA LYS A 91 15.95 1.87 -15.96
C LYS A 91 17.32 2.51 -16.08
N ILE A 92 18.35 1.69 -16.20
CA ILE A 92 19.73 2.16 -16.37
C ILE A 92 20.47 1.30 -17.38
N SER A 93 21.26 1.93 -18.23
CA SER A 93 22.10 1.22 -19.19
C SER A 93 23.55 1.58 -18.98
N THR A 94 24.43 0.59 -19.09
CA THR A 94 25.86 0.75 -18.87
C THR A 94 26.69 -0.20 -19.71
N LEU A 95 27.99 0.08 -19.79
CA LEU A 95 28.96 -0.81 -20.40
C LEU A 95 29.32 -1.95 -19.45
N ASN A 96 29.75 -3.07 -20.02
CA ASN A 96 30.26 -4.19 -19.22
C ASN A 96 31.42 -3.73 -18.33
N GLY A 97 31.41 -4.12 -17.06
CA GLY A 97 32.42 -3.78 -16.07
C GLY A 97 32.34 -2.35 -15.51
N HIS A 98 31.46 -1.49 -16.03
CA HIS A 98 31.36 -0.08 -15.65
C HIS A 98 30.20 0.17 -14.70
N VAL A 99 30.47 0.90 -13.63
CA VAL A 99 29.46 1.27 -12.64
C VAL A 99 28.55 2.33 -13.23
N ALA A 100 27.24 2.13 -13.12
CA ALA A 100 26.25 3.15 -13.41
C ALA A 100 25.44 3.46 -12.15
N LYS A 101 25.10 4.75 -12.00
CA LYS A 101 24.38 5.29 -10.85
C LYS A 101 23.20 6.10 -11.34
N LEU A 102 22.03 5.85 -10.75
CA LEU A 102 20.83 6.63 -10.91
C LEU A 102 20.42 7.14 -9.54
N SER A 103 20.10 8.43 -9.43
CA SER A 103 19.52 9.01 -8.22
C SER A 103 18.34 9.89 -8.60
N ILE A 104 17.19 9.60 -8.01
CA ILE A 104 15.95 10.35 -8.19
C ILE A 104 15.45 10.67 -6.79
N GLY A 105 15.12 11.91 -6.50
CA GLY A 105 14.68 12.27 -5.16
C GLY A 105 14.00 13.61 -5.10
N GLU A 106 13.55 13.93 -3.91
CA GLU A 106 12.90 15.18 -3.58
C GLU A 106 13.66 15.88 -2.45
N THR A 107 13.78 17.20 -2.57
CA THR A 107 14.36 18.07 -1.55
C THR A 107 13.25 18.86 -0.89
N THR A 108 13.05 18.64 0.42
CA THR A 108 12.17 19.45 1.26
C THR A 108 12.99 20.43 2.09
N TYR A 109 12.42 21.61 2.40
CA TYR A 109 13.04 22.58 3.29
C TYR A 109 12.30 22.64 4.63
N TYR A 110 13.06 22.77 5.71
CA TYR A 110 12.54 23.04 7.05
C TYR A 110 13.20 24.29 7.64
N GLN A 111 12.47 24.99 8.51
CA GLN A 111 12.90 26.26 9.08
C GLN A 111 13.42 26.04 10.49
N GLU A 112 14.69 26.36 10.74
CA GLU A 112 15.23 26.48 12.10
C GLU A 112 15.06 27.92 12.58
N GLN A 113 14.49 28.09 13.77
CA GLN A 113 14.36 29.39 14.43
C GLN A 113 15.33 29.43 15.62
N GLN A 114 16.30 30.33 15.56
CA GLN A 114 17.20 30.60 16.68
C GLN A 114 16.70 31.83 17.42
N LEU A 115 16.41 31.65 18.72
CA LEU A 115 16.04 32.74 19.62
C LEU A 115 17.26 33.11 20.46
N SER A 116 17.83 34.28 20.19
CA SER A 116 18.94 34.82 20.97
C SER A 116 18.40 35.84 21.97
N PHE A 117 18.68 35.61 23.26
CA PHE A 117 18.37 36.53 24.35
C PHE A 117 19.64 37.28 24.74
N GLN A 118 19.68 38.59 24.51
CA GLN A 118 20.73 39.45 25.04
C GLN A 118 20.25 40.09 26.35
N PRO A 119 20.85 39.77 27.52
CA PRO A 119 20.57 40.51 28.73
C PRO A 119 21.24 41.88 28.65
N ILE A 120 20.43 42.94 28.48
CA ILE A 120 20.88 44.32 28.64
C ILE A 120 20.57 44.73 30.08
N ASN A 121 21.56 45.28 30.80
CA ASN A 121 21.32 45.94 32.07
C ASN A 121 20.33 47.09 31.86
N GLN A 122 19.15 46.97 32.48
CA GLN A 122 18.09 47.99 32.62
C GLN A 122 17.10 48.07 31.43
N ASN A 123 15.92 47.47 31.66
CA ASN A 123 14.62 47.62 30.98
C ASN A 123 14.56 47.44 29.45
N ALA A 124 13.88 46.35 29.05
CA ALA A 124 13.57 45.87 27.70
C ALA A 124 14.69 45.07 26.99
N GLY A 125 14.71 43.75 27.23
CA GLY A 125 15.47 42.82 26.38
C GLY A 125 14.76 42.63 25.03
N PHE A 126 15.49 42.79 23.94
CA PHE A 126 14.99 42.51 22.59
C PHE A 126 15.22 41.02 22.28
N GLN A 127 14.16 40.31 21.88
CA GLN A 127 14.30 38.97 21.30
C GLN A 127 14.65 39.12 19.83
N GLN A 128 15.85 38.70 19.42
CA GLN A 128 16.16 38.53 18.01
C GLN A 128 15.84 37.09 17.60
N SER A 129 14.99 36.96 16.59
CA SER A 129 14.64 35.68 15.97
C SER A 129 15.24 35.62 14.58
N SER A 130 16.21 34.74 14.38
CA SER A 130 16.73 34.43 13.04
C SER A 130 16.06 33.17 12.51
N LYS A 131 15.66 33.19 11.23
CA LYS A 131 15.08 32.04 10.53
C LYS A 131 16.08 31.56 9.48
N VAL A 132 16.50 30.30 9.59
CA VAL A 132 17.41 29.66 8.64
C VAL A 132 16.69 28.48 8.00
N TRP A 133 16.63 28.48 6.67
CA TRP A 133 16.08 27.35 5.91
C TRP A 133 17.18 26.31 5.70
N LYS A 134 16.91 25.05 6.04
CA LYS A 134 17.78 23.91 5.76
C LYS A 134 17.07 22.93 4.83
N ASN A 135 17.84 22.36 3.91
CA ASN A 135 17.37 21.32 3.01
C ASN A 135 17.46 19.94 3.68
N LEU A 136 16.54 19.07 3.30
CA LEU A 136 16.52 17.67 3.62
C LEU A 136 16.15 16.92 2.34
N ASP A 137 16.96 15.93 1.98
CA ASP A 137 16.80 15.18 0.73
C ASP A 137 16.33 13.76 1.03
N ALA A 138 15.38 13.26 0.23
CA ALA A 138 14.99 11.86 0.19
C ALA A 138 15.21 11.34 -1.23
N ASN A 139 16.16 10.41 -1.39
CA ASN A 139 16.55 9.88 -2.69
C ASN A 139 16.31 8.37 -2.80
N LEU A 140 15.81 7.94 -3.96
CA LEU A 140 16.00 6.62 -4.52
C LEU A 140 17.30 6.60 -5.32
N SER A 141 18.33 5.93 -4.79
CA SER A 141 19.63 5.74 -5.43
C SER A 141 19.83 4.27 -5.80
N VAL A 142 20.07 4.01 -7.08
CA VAL A 142 20.40 2.69 -7.62
C VAL A 142 21.80 2.73 -8.19
N THR A 143 22.70 1.89 -7.67
CA THR A 143 24.06 1.70 -8.17
C THR A 143 24.21 0.28 -8.66
N ILE A 144 24.61 0.10 -9.91
CA ILE A 144 24.76 -1.22 -10.52
C ILE A 144 26.09 -1.33 -11.25
N LYS A 145 26.74 -2.49 -11.11
CA LYS A 145 27.92 -2.89 -11.88
C LYS A 145 27.69 -4.26 -12.51
N PRO A 146 27.50 -4.34 -13.85
CA PRO A 146 27.40 -5.61 -14.54
C PRO A 146 28.76 -6.16 -14.92
N PHE A 147 28.86 -7.49 -14.92
CA PHE A 147 29.93 -8.27 -15.51
C PHE A 147 29.33 -9.37 -16.38
N VAL A 148 29.44 -9.21 -17.69
CA VAL A 148 28.96 -10.18 -18.69
C VAL A 148 30.00 -11.28 -18.86
N SER A 149 29.56 -12.51 -18.66
CA SER A 149 30.33 -13.73 -18.88
C SER A 149 30.09 -14.27 -20.29
N ALA A 150 31.00 -15.12 -20.79
CA ALA A 150 30.91 -15.68 -22.14
C ALA A 150 29.72 -16.64 -22.34
N ASP A 151 29.12 -17.12 -21.25
CA ASP A 151 27.99 -18.07 -21.22
C ASP A 151 26.62 -17.38 -21.12
N GLU A 152 26.51 -16.11 -21.57
CA GLU A 152 25.28 -15.30 -21.53
C GLU A 152 24.73 -15.01 -20.12
N TYR A 153 25.56 -15.20 -19.09
CA TYR A 153 25.24 -14.77 -17.73
C TYR A 153 25.79 -13.38 -17.43
N VAL A 154 25.03 -12.61 -16.67
CA VAL A 154 25.44 -11.32 -16.11
C VAL A 154 25.55 -11.47 -14.60
N THR A 155 26.75 -11.24 -14.08
CA THR A 155 26.95 -11.03 -12.65
C THR A 155 26.75 -9.56 -12.33
N LEU A 156 25.84 -9.24 -11.42
CA LEU A 156 25.49 -7.88 -11.05
C LEU A 156 25.81 -7.63 -9.58
N THR A 157 26.57 -6.59 -9.32
CA THR A 157 26.62 -5.97 -7.99
C THR A 157 25.62 -4.83 -7.99
N ILE A 158 24.57 -4.95 -7.17
CA ILE A 158 23.49 -3.97 -7.08
C ILE A 158 23.37 -3.44 -5.65
N THR A 159 23.29 -2.11 -5.55
CA THR A 159 22.98 -1.38 -4.33
C THR A 159 21.77 -0.50 -4.59
N VAL A 160 20.67 -0.73 -3.87
CA VAL A 160 19.45 0.08 -3.93
C VAL A 160 19.25 0.71 -2.56
N LYS A 161 19.36 2.03 -2.51
CA LYS A 161 19.04 2.83 -1.34
C LYS A 161 17.78 3.64 -1.64
N GLN A 162 16.77 3.52 -0.80
CA GLN A 162 15.55 4.31 -0.92
C GLN A 162 15.31 5.07 0.38
N GLU A 163 15.18 6.37 0.25
CA GLU A 163 14.77 7.26 1.32
C GLU A 163 13.38 7.81 1.02
N ASP A 164 12.56 7.95 2.04
CA ASP A 164 11.20 8.47 1.93
C ASP A 164 10.86 9.37 3.12
N PHE A 165 10.07 10.42 2.88
CA PHE A 165 9.60 11.31 3.91
C PHE A 165 8.38 10.72 4.62
N GLY A 166 8.51 10.51 5.92
CA GLY A 166 7.43 10.13 6.80
C GLY A 166 6.70 11.34 7.40
N GLY A 167 5.76 11.05 8.31
CA GLY A 167 5.06 12.07 9.07
C GLY A 167 5.99 12.94 9.91
N ARG A 168 5.53 14.15 10.24
CA ARG A 168 6.21 15.07 11.17
C ARG A 168 5.73 14.80 12.60
N VAL A 169 6.64 14.93 13.56
CA VAL A 169 6.30 14.84 14.98
C VAL A 169 5.57 16.11 15.46
N ASP A 170 5.84 17.25 14.82
CA ASP A 170 5.25 18.56 15.08
C ASP A 170 5.16 19.35 13.76
N PRO A 171 4.22 20.29 13.56
CA PRO A 171 4.16 21.12 12.35
C PRO A 171 5.48 21.82 11.98
N THR A 172 6.29 22.16 12.99
CA THR A 172 7.57 22.86 12.83
C THR A 172 8.79 21.93 12.77
N ALA A 173 8.61 20.63 13.07
CA ALA A 173 9.70 19.66 13.03
C ALA A 173 10.02 19.22 11.60
N PRO A 174 11.28 18.84 11.31
CA PRO A 174 11.60 18.17 10.06
C PRO A 174 10.80 16.85 9.93
N PRO A 175 10.44 16.43 8.70
CA PRO A 175 9.79 15.14 8.51
C PRO A 175 10.71 14.00 8.91
N ASN A 176 10.13 12.90 9.41
CA ASN A 176 10.90 11.68 9.65
C ASN A 176 11.46 11.16 8.33
N LEU A 177 12.66 10.60 8.35
CA LEU A 177 13.26 9.97 7.16
C LEU A 177 13.26 8.45 7.33
N SER A 178 12.56 7.74 6.45
CA SER A 178 12.62 6.30 6.34
C SER A 178 13.73 5.93 5.35
N ASN A 179 14.60 4.98 5.68
CA ASN A 179 15.69 4.54 4.81
C ASN A 179 15.70 3.02 4.67
N GLN A 180 15.73 2.54 3.43
CA GLN A 180 15.82 1.13 3.08
C GLN A 180 17.04 0.93 2.19
N ASN A 181 18.07 0.24 2.71
CA ASN A 181 19.25 -0.15 1.95
C ASN A 181 19.21 -1.63 1.58
N PHE A 182 19.57 -1.95 0.34
CA PHE A 182 19.68 -3.31 -0.16
C PHE A 182 20.96 -3.46 -0.97
N GLU A 183 21.77 -4.45 -0.65
CA GLU A 183 23.01 -4.77 -1.35
C GLU A 183 23.04 -6.26 -1.66
N SER A 184 23.30 -6.60 -2.92
CA SER A 184 23.41 -8.00 -3.33
C SER A 184 24.34 -8.17 -4.53
N VAL A 185 24.89 -9.38 -4.63
CA VAL A 185 25.64 -9.85 -5.80
C VAL A 185 24.91 -11.06 -6.35
N ILE A 186 24.34 -10.90 -7.54
CA ILE A 186 23.53 -11.94 -8.20
C ILE A 186 24.13 -12.31 -9.55
N ARG A 187 23.86 -13.52 -10.00
CA ARG A 187 24.18 -13.97 -11.36
C ARG A 187 22.88 -14.40 -12.03
N VAL A 188 22.56 -13.79 -13.16
CA VAL A 188 21.30 -14.00 -13.88
C VAL A 188 21.58 -14.18 -15.36
N LYS A 189 20.76 -14.98 -16.04
CA LYS A 189 20.88 -15.16 -17.48
C LYS A 189 20.29 -13.95 -18.23
N ASN A 190 20.73 -13.74 -19.47
CA ASN A 190 20.13 -12.72 -20.32
C ASN A 190 18.60 -12.86 -20.43
N GLY A 191 17.86 -11.78 -20.21
CA GLY A 191 16.40 -11.74 -20.35
C GLY A 191 15.62 -12.44 -19.23
N GLU A 192 16.31 -12.99 -18.23
CA GLU A 192 15.67 -13.56 -17.05
C GLU A 192 15.40 -12.48 -15.99
N VAL A 193 14.36 -12.75 -15.21
CA VAL A 193 13.91 -11.93 -14.09
C VAL A 193 14.33 -12.62 -12.82
N ILE A 194 14.86 -11.85 -11.86
CA ILE A 194 15.24 -12.38 -10.55
C ILE A 194 14.71 -11.51 -9.43
N LEU A 195 14.12 -12.15 -8.42
CA LEU A 195 13.75 -11.51 -7.17
C LEU A 195 15.02 -11.31 -6.34
N LEU A 196 15.40 -10.05 -6.11
CA LEU A 196 16.55 -9.71 -5.27
C LEU A 196 16.25 -9.94 -3.79
N GLY A 197 15.01 -9.72 -3.39
CA GLY A 197 14.55 -9.91 -2.03
C GLY A 197 13.30 -9.09 -1.72
N GLY A 198 12.86 -9.21 -0.48
CA GLY A 198 11.69 -8.53 0.06
C GLY A 198 11.58 -8.81 1.55
N LEU A 199 10.84 -7.96 2.26
CA LEU A 199 10.59 -8.13 3.69
C LEU A 199 9.10 -8.00 3.96
N GLU A 200 8.38 -9.10 4.10
CA GLU A 200 7.00 -9.05 4.57
C GLU A 200 6.95 -8.67 6.05
N LYS A 201 6.18 -7.63 6.37
CA LYS A 201 5.89 -7.19 7.73
C LYS A 201 4.39 -7.24 7.96
N LYS A 202 3.99 -8.07 8.92
CA LYS A 202 2.60 -8.19 9.36
C LYS A 202 2.49 -7.72 10.82
N SER A 203 1.63 -6.74 11.05
CA SER A 203 1.30 -6.24 12.38
C SER A 203 -0.19 -6.44 12.65
N ILE A 204 -0.50 -7.14 13.74
CA ILE A 204 -1.87 -7.31 14.23
C ILE A 204 -1.91 -6.71 15.63
N ASN A 205 -2.81 -5.75 15.84
CA ASN A 205 -3.10 -5.18 17.13
C ASN A 205 -4.61 -5.39 17.41
N ASP A 206 -4.90 -6.31 18.33
CA ASP A 206 -6.24 -6.58 18.82
C ASP A 206 -6.34 -6.03 20.25
N SER A 207 -7.14 -4.97 20.40
CA SER A 207 -7.33 -4.28 21.66
C SER A 207 -8.80 -4.22 22.00
N GLY A 208 -9.13 -4.29 23.28
CA GLY A 208 -10.52 -4.16 23.70
C GLY A 208 -10.68 -3.98 25.20
N LYS A 209 -11.84 -3.45 25.56
CA LYS A 209 -12.31 -3.26 26.93
C LYS A 209 -13.69 -3.89 27.05
N GLY A 210 -14.04 -4.36 28.23
CA GLY A 210 -15.37 -4.91 28.44
C GLY A 210 -15.62 -5.27 29.89
N THR A 211 -16.89 -5.44 30.22
CA THR A 211 -17.31 -5.78 31.58
C THR A 211 -16.82 -7.18 31.94
N PRO A 212 -16.18 -7.40 33.11
CA PRO A 212 -15.78 -8.74 33.53
C PRO A 212 -16.97 -9.72 33.48
N VAL A 213 -16.70 -10.98 33.12
CA VAL A 213 -17.70 -12.05 32.92
C VAL A 213 -18.62 -11.83 31.71
N LEU A 214 -19.38 -10.73 31.65
CA LEU A 214 -20.36 -10.48 30.57
C LEU A 214 -19.73 -10.35 29.19
N SER A 215 -18.56 -9.69 29.10
CA SER A 215 -17.81 -9.55 27.85
C SER A 215 -17.23 -10.86 27.30
N ARG A 216 -17.28 -11.96 28.08
CA ARG A 216 -16.80 -13.28 27.66
C ARG A 216 -17.91 -14.18 27.09
N ILE A 217 -19.19 -13.83 27.28
CA ILE A 217 -20.33 -14.61 26.78
C ILE A 217 -20.51 -14.31 25.27
N PRO A 218 -20.41 -15.28 24.34
CA PRO A 218 -20.38 -15.02 22.90
C PRO A 218 -21.53 -14.17 22.36
N ILE A 219 -22.74 -14.33 22.90
CA ILE A 219 -23.94 -13.62 22.46
C ILE A 219 -23.99 -12.20 23.06
N LEU A 220 -23.67 -12.05 24.35
CA LEU A 220 -23.75 -10.75 25.05
C LEU A 220 -22.49 -9.90 24.87
N LYS A 221 -21.37 -10.50 24.44
CA LYS A 221 -20.08 -9.83 24.27
C LYS A 221 -20.15 -8.58 23.40
N TRP A 222 -21.02 -8.54 22.40
CA TRP A 222 -21.22 -7.39 21.52
C TRP A 222 -21.75 -6.15 22.25
N PHE A 223 -22.56 -6.34 23.31
CA PHE A 223 -23.17 -5.24 24.08
C PHE A 223 -22.34 -4.83 25.30
N PHE A 224 -21.42 -5.68 25.76
CA PHE A 224 -20.61 -5.44 26.96
C PHE A 224 -19.11 -5.35 26.66
N SER A 225 -18.74 -5.16 25.40
CA SER A 225 -17.36 -4.91 25.03
C SER A 225 -17.21 -3.90 23.90
N SER A 226 -16.08 -3.22 23.91
CA SER A 226 -15.58 -2.38 22.83
C SER A 226 -14.25 -2.96 22.37
N ARG A 227 -14.10 -3.16 21.07
CA ARG A 227 -12.97 -3.81 20.44
C ARG A 227 -12.52 -3.03 19.23
N LYS A 228 -11.21 -2.85 19.15
CA LYS A 228 -10.53 -2.28 18.00
C LYS A 228 -9.49 -3.27 17.51
N LYS A 229 -9.67 -3.72 16.27
CA LYS A 229 -8.78 -4.65 15.60
C LYS A 229 -8.12 -3.95 14.43
N LEU A 230 -6.83 -3.73 14.55
CA LEU A 230 -5.97 -3.18 13.52
C LEU A 230 -5.12 -4.30 12.92
N LYS A 231 -5.15 -4.45 11.60
CA LYS A 231 -4.32 -5.39 10.87
C LYS A 231 -3.65 -4.65 9.71
N ASN A 232 -2.32 -4.50 9.82
CA ASN A 232 -1.49 -3.88 8.80
C ASN A 232 -0.59 -4.95 8.20
N ILE A 233 -0.69 -5.16 6.89
CA ILE A 233 0.18 -6.04 6.11
C ILE A 233 0.98 -5.16 5.16
N TRP A 234 2.31 -5.31 5.18
CA TRP A 234 3.22 -4.54 4.36
C TRP A 234 4.21 -5.48 3.66
N ASN A 235 4.19 -5.48 2.33
CA ASN A 235 4.87 -6.44 1.46
C ASN A 235 5.75 -5.74 0.42
N PRO A 236 6.90 -5.16 0.81
CA PRO A 236 7.92 -4.70 -0.13
C PRO A 236 8.57 -5.89 -0.85
N LYS A 237 8.64 -5.81 -2.18
CA LYS A 237 9.37 -6.73 -3.06
C LYS A 237 10.28 -5.93 -3.98
N LYS A 238 11.51 -6.41 -4.19
CA LYS A 238 12.48 -5.82 -5.11
C LYS A 238 12.83 -6.84 -6.18
N VAL A 239 12.45 -6.56 -7.41
CA VAL A 239 12.65 -7.43 -8.58
C VAL A 239 13.65 -6.75 -9.51
N VAL A 240 14.55 -7.51 -10.11
CA VAL A 240 15.45 -6.99 -11.14
C VAL A 240 15.35 -7.82 -12.39
N VAL A 241 15.25 -7.10 -13.50
CA VAL A 241 15.16 -7.64 -14.84
C VAL A 241 16.36 -7.15 -15.62
N VAL A 242 17.03 -8.06 -16.31
CA VAL A 242 18.32 -7.76 -16.94
C VAL A 242 18.26 -8.09 -18.41
N PHE A 243 18.50 -7.08 -19.23
CA PHE A 243 18.50 -7.18 -20.68
C PHE A 243 19.89 -6.84 -21.22
N MET A 244 20.58 -7.83 -21.76
CA MET A 244 21.76 -7.57 -22.58
C MET A 244 21.33 -7.31 -24.00
N GLU A 245 21.50 -6.07 -24.44
CA GLU A 245 21.38 -5.74 -25.86
C GLU A 245 22.73 -6.01 -26.52
N ASN A 246 22.82 -7.18 -27.15
CA ASN A 246 23.83 -7.43 -28.18
C ASN A 246 23.29 -6.82 -29.48
N THR A 247 23.76 -5.63 -29.83
CA THR A 247 23.42 -4.95 -31.08
C THR A 247 23.74 -5.87 -32.26
N GLY A 248 22.73 -6.57 -32.79
CA GLY A 248 22.90 -7.41 -33.96
C GLY A 248 21.71 -8.27 -34.39
N THR A 249 20.83 -8.72 -33.48
CA THR A 249 19.70 -9.57 -33.90
C THR A 249 18.43 -9.29 -33.10
N ALA A 250 17.30 -9.30 -33.83
CA ALA A 250 15.98 -8.95 -33.35
C ALA A 250 15.53 -9.82 -32.18
N PHE A 251 14.77 -9.21 -31.28
CA PHE A 251 14.21 -9.79 -30.06
C PHE A 251 13.39 -11.07 -30.33
N GLU A 252 13.58 -12.08 -29.49
CA GLU A 252 12.67 -13.23 -29.38
C GLU A 252 12.13 -13.30 -27.95
N LEU A 253 10.84 -13.01 -27.77
CA LEU A 253 10.17 -13.05 -26.46
C LEU A 253 9.77 -14.49 -26.16
N LYS A 254 10.41 -15.15 -25.18
CA LYS A 254 9.97 -16.47 -24.71
C LYS A 254 8.92 -16.29 -23.60
N ALA A 255 7.67 -16.71 -23.82
CA ALA A 255 6.73 -16.88 -22.73
C ALA A 255 6.55 -18.34 -22.33
N VAL A 256 6.18 -18.53 -21.05
CA VAL A 256 6.19 -19.82 -20.37
C VAL A 256 4.83 -20.53 -20.43
N SER A 257 3.70 -19.82 -20.61
CA SER A 257 2.40 -20.46 -20.91
C SER A 257 1.37 -19.46 -21.44
N VAL A 258 0.45 -19.94 -22.29
CA VAL A 258 -0.72 -19.20 -22.79
C VAL A 258 -1.96 -20.02 -22.45
N HIS A 259 -2.89 -19.47 -21.68
CA HIS A 259 -4.21 -20.11 -21.53
C HIS A 259 -5.22 -19.44 -22.43
N SER A 260 -6.02 -20.28 -23.07
CA SER A 260 -7.18 -19.90 -23.89
C SER A 260 -8.44 -20.49 -23.27
N LYS A 261 -9.61 -19.96 -23.64
CA LYS A 261 -10.94 -20.49 -23.29
C LYS A 261 -11.15 -21.96 -23.70
N LYS A 262 -10.24 -22.52 -24.52
CA LYS A 262 -10.20 -23.92 -24.98
C LYS A 262 -9.26 -24.84 -24.18
N GLY A 263 -8.59 -24.35 -23.13
CA GLY A 263 -7.69 -25.13 -22.28
C GLY A 263 -6.24 -24.63 -22.27
N SER A 264 -5.49 -25.10 -21.27
CA SER A 264 -4.07 -24.81 -21.07
C SER A 264 -3.20 -25.66 -21.99
N GLN A 265 -2.26 -25.06 -22.71
CA GLN A 265 -1.32 -25.74 -23.58
C GLN A 265 0.10 -25.24 -23.27
N PRO A 266 1.11 -26.11 -23.14
CA PRO A 266 2.51 -25.68 -23.05
C PRO A 266 2.90 -25.01 -24.37
N VAL A 267 3.52 -23.84 -24.30
CA VAL A 267 3.93 -23.09 -25.49
C VAL A 267 5.44 -23.25 -25.65
N GLU A 268 5.86 -23.95 -26.70
CA GLU A 268 7.21 -23.76 -27.23
C GLU A 268 7.31 -22.35 -27.83
N SER A 269 8.49 -21.73 -27.66
CA SER A 269 8.87 -20.35 -28.02
C SER A 269 8.08 -19.71 -29.17
N PHE A 270 7.67 -18.45 -29.01
CA PHE A 270 7.17 -17.61 -30.10
C PHE A 270 8.08 -16.42 -30.35
N ALA A 271 8.13 -15.94 -31.59
CA ALA A 271 9.04 -14.87 -31.98
C ALA A 271 8.43 -13.47 -31.83
N SER A 272 7.10 -13.32 -31.86
CA SER A 272 6.45 -12.00 -31.77
C SER A 272 4.98 -12.05 -31.33
N LEU A 273 4.45 -10.89 -30.91
CA LEU A 273 3.03 -10.71 -30.54
C LEU A 273 2.08 -10.90 -31.74
N ASP A 274 2.57 -10.65 -32.95
CA ASP A 274 1.83 -10.87 -34.20
C ASP A 274 1.61 -12.36 -34.47
N GLU A 275 2.59 -13.20 -34.11
CA GLU A 275 2.50 -14.66 -34.22
C GLU A 275 1.44 -15.25 -33.27
N LEU A 276 1.37 -14.75 -32.04
CA LEU A 276 0.32 -15.11 -31.08
C LEU A 276 -1.08 -14.70 -31.56
N THR A 277 -1.19 -13.50 -32.12
CA THR A 277 -2.46 -12.96 -32.62
C THR A 277 -2.96 -13.73 -33.85
N ALA A 278 -2.06 -14.16 -34.73
CA ALA A 278 -2.36 -15.02 -35.88
C ALA A 278 -2.79 -16.43 -35.46
N ARG A 279 -2.19 -16.97 -34.38
CA ARG A 279 -2.42 -18.36 -33.91
C ARG A 279 -3.70 -18.51 -33.08
N TYR A 280 -3.98 -17.57 -32.18
CA TYR A 280 -5.11 -17.67 -31.24
C TYR A 280 -6.29 -16.76 -31.61
N GLY A 281 -6.11 -15.87 -32.59
CA GLY A 281 -7.13 -14.98 -33.09
C GLY A 281 -7.14 -13.62 -32.39
N LYS A 282 -7.52 -12.59 -33.16
CA LYS A 282 -7.49 -11.17 -32.75
C LYS A 282 -8.24 -10.85 -31.44
N TYR A 283 -9.21 -11.70 -31.07
CA TYR A 283 -10.15 -11.51 -29.96
C TYR A 283 -9.98 -12.54 -28.82
N ALA A 284 -8.93 -13.35 -28.83
CA ALA A 284 -8.67 -14.28 -27.73
C ALA A 284 -8.04 -13.55 -26.54
N ALA A 285 -8.63 -13.71 -25.36
CA ALA A 285 -7.97 -13.37 -24.11
C ALA A 285 -6.86 -14.41 -23.84
N TYR A 286 -5.65 -13.93 -23.58
CA TYR A 286 -4.51 -14.73 -23.16
C TYR A 286 -3.85 -14.10 -21.95
N TRP A 287 -3.40 -14.95 -21.03
CA TRP A 287 -2.49 -14.56 -19.96
C TRP A 287 -1.14 -15.21 -20.19
N ILE A 288 -0.09 -14.42 -20.04
CA ILE A 288 1.30 -14.87 -20.12
C ILE A 288 1.83 -14.95 -18.70
N HIS A 289 2.09 -16.17 -18.24
CA HIS A 289 2.83 -16.38 -17.00
C HIS A 289 4.32 -16.16 -17.30
N ILE A 290 4.93 -15.20 -16.61
CA ILE A 290 6.38 -15.03 -16.62
C ILE A 290 6.89 -15.54 -15.29
N ASP A 291 7.68 -16.60 -15.32
CA ASP A 291 8.22 -17.21 -14.11
C ASP A 291 9.06 -16.18 -13.34
N GLY A 292 8.66 -15.93 -12.09
CA GLY A 292 9.34 -14.98 -11.20
C GLY A 292 8.90 -13.51 -11.27
N THR A 293 7.93 -13.13 -12.11
CA THR A 293 7.58 -11.70 -12.34
C THR A 293 6.11 -11.36 -12.12
N GLY A 294 5.19 -12.27 -12.45
CA GLY A 294 3.74 -12.01 -12.43
C GLY A 294 3.06 -12.39 -13.74
N VAL A 295 1.78 -12.02 -13.87
CA VAL A 295 0.93 -12.37 -15.03
C VAL A 295 0.72 -11.12 -15.89
N LEU A 296 1.12 -11.18 -17.16
CA LEU A 296 0.71 -10.19 -18.17
C LEU A 296 -0.68 -10.57 -18.67
N THR A 297 -1.66 -9.69 -18.45
CA THR A 297 -3.05 -9.92 -18.84
C THR A 297 -3.47 -8.91 -19.90
N ARG A 298 -4.08 -9.39 -20.98
CA ARG A 298 -4.73 -8.54 -21.99
C ARG A 298 -6.24 -8.47 -21.72
N ILE A 299 -6.79 -7.27 -21.60
CA ILE A 299 -8.24 -7.03 -21.59
C ILE A 299 -8.71 -7.04 -23.05
N ALA A 300 -9.76 -7.81 -23.36
CA ALA A 300 -10.33 -7.86 -24.70
C ALA A 300 -11.25 -6.66 -24.94
N ASP A 301 -10.69 -5.50 -25.28
CA ASP A 301 -11.45 -4.35 -25.77
C ASP A 301 -11.49 -4.35 -27.32
N PRO A 302 -12.67 -4.36 -27.97
CA PRO A 302 -12.80 -4.28 -29.43
C PRO A 302 -12.28 -2.98 -30.07
N HIS A 303 -12.09 -1.92 -29.29
CA HIS A 303 -11.74 -0.58 -29.80
C HIS A 303 -10.31 -0.14 -29.47
N SER A 304 -9.52 -0.97 -28.79
CA SER A 304 -8.18 -0.60 -28.32
C SER A 304 -7.04 -1.04 -29.24
N ASP A 305 -5.99 -0.22 -29.29
CA ASP A 305 -4.75 -0.46 -30.03
C ASP A 305 -3.93 -1.53 -29.29
N TYR A 306 -3.97 -2.77 -29.79
CA TYR A 306 -3.38 -3.99 -29.24
C TYR A 306 -1.90 -3.89 -28.83
N LYS A 307 -1.16 -2.89 -29.31
CA LYS A 307 0.24 -2.62 -28.92
C LYS A 307 0.38 -1.86 -27.60
N LYS A 308 -0.71 -1.33 -27.04
CA LYS A 308 -0.69 -0.40 -25.89
C LYS A 308 -1.34 -0.95 -24.61
N ASP A 309 -1.96 -2.13 -24.66
CA ASP A 309 -2.78 -2.69 -23.57
C ASP A 309 -2.12 -3.90 -22.86
N LEU A 310 -0.87 -3.74 -22.44
CA LEU A 310 -0.22 -4.72 -21.56
C LEU A 310 -0.31 -4.19 -20.12
N LEU A 311 -1.16 -4.81 -19.32
CA LEU A 311 -1.26 -4.55 -17.88
C LEU A 311 -0.51 -5.66 -17.14
N MET A 312 0.41 -5.25 -16.27
CA MET A 312 1.11 -6.17 -15.37
C MET A 312 0.30 -6.31 -14.09
N ASN A 313 -0.13 -7.52 -13.76
CA ASN A 313 -0.87 -7.79 -12.53
C ASN A 313 0.02 -8.50 -11.51
N VAL A 314 0.12 -7.93 -10.32
CA VAL A 314 1.07 -8.31 -9.25
C VAL A 314 0.48 -9.40 -8.33
N ASP A 315 -0.84 -9.64 -8.38
CA ASP A 315 -1.52 -10.65 -7.55
C ASP A 315 -2.30 -11.65 -8.42
N PRO A 316 -1.92 -12.94 -8.47
CA PRO A 316 -2.65 -13.98 -9.23
C PRO A 316 -4.06 -14.26 -8.68
N ASP A 317 -4.38 -13.81 -7.47
CA ASP A 317 -5.65 -14.12 -6.79
C ASP A 317 -6.69 -12.96 -6.87
N ASP A 318 -6.34 -11.77 -7.38
CA ASP A 318 -7.24 -10.59 -7.48
C ASP A 318 -8.11 -10.59 -8.76
N PHE A 319 -8.67 -11.74 -9.13
CA PHE A 319 -9.64 -11.84 -10.23
C PHE A 319 -11.05 -11.42 -9.79
N PHE A 320 -11.39 -10.13 -9.90
CA PHE A 320 -12.78 -9.68 -9.85
C PHE A 320 -13.41 -9.75 -11.24
N PHE A 321 -14.32 -10.71 -11.43
CA PHE A 321 -15.22 -10.74 -12.58
C PHE A 321 -16.19 -9.55 -12.46
N THR A 322 -16.16 -8.61 -13.40
CA THR A 322 -17.37 -7.87 -13.77
C THR A 322 -17.86 -8.42 -15.11
N THR A 323 -18.93 -9.19 -15.04
CA THR A 323 -19.68 -9.58 -16.24
C THR A 323 -20.58 -8.41 -16.60
N THR A 324 -20.21 -7.63 -17.63
CA THR A 324 -21.24 -6.84 -18.32
C THR A 324 -22.07 -7.81 -19.16
N HIS A 325 -23.25 -8.15 -18.63
CA HIS A 325 -24.30 -8.76 -19.42
C HIS A 325 -24.73 -7.73 -20.47
N SER A 326 -24.33 -7.96 -21.72
CA SER A 326 -25.02 -7.40 -22.87
C SER A 326 -25.96 -8.49 -23.36
N GLU A 327 -27.21 -8.45 -22.91
CA GLU A 327 -28.29 -9.07 -23.68
C GLU A 327 -28.39 -8.36 -25.04
N GLY A 328 -28.85 -9.10 -26.04
CA GLY A 328 -29.14 -8.59 -27.38
C GLY A 328 -30.36 -7.68 -27.43
#